data_AF-A0AAV5X2A4-F1
#
_entry.id   AF-A0AAV5X2A4-F1
#
_cell.length_a   1.000
_cell.length_b   1.000
_cell.length_c   1.000
_cell.angle_alpha   90.00
_cell.angle_beta   90.00
_cell.angle_gamma   90.00
#
_symmetry.space_group_name_H-M   'P 1'
#
loop_
_entity.id
_entity.type
_entity.pdbx_description
1 polymer ?
#
loop_
_entity_poly.entity_id
_entity_poly.type
_entity_poly.pdbx_seq_one_letter_code
_entity_poly.pdbx_strand_id
1 'polypeptide(L)'
;RVLLVALAVTLLLLTSVYMVEVTASVANITLPARGEVVNHPFLRNVWFVHETSYALTSLLMLCLTIERLIASIKARQYTPGFSYVTIIAVLLSIAGSVTFGFFVHFRDTHIPTTSAINSFEICALFLAIFTLYWSRRKYQAMALSDLEYRYQIDEVISLTKSIIPAIILGVTFKLTAMISVWCMILLDTDPLFYSEIVSAYGLIFPWIIMVRHHRMRSHLVHLITCG
;
A
#
# COMPACT_ATOMS: atom_id res chain seq x y z
N ARG A 1 13.49 11.18 -6.89
CA ARG A 1 12.45 10.16 -7.18
C ARG A 1 12.63 8.88 -6.39
N VAL A 2 13.84 8.31 -6.31
CA VAL A 2 14.17 7.22 -5.36
C VAL A 2 13.74 7.57 -3.94
N LEU A 3 13.90 8.84 -3.52
CA LEU A 3 13.45 9.31 -2.21
C LEU A 3 11.94 9.15 -1.97
N LEU A 4 11.10 9.23 -3.01
CA LEU A 4 9.64 9.16 -2.86
C LEU A 4 9.12 7.73 -3.00
N VAL A 5 9.74 6.92 -3.86
CA VAL A 5 9.53 5.46 -3.82
C VAL A 5 10.03 4.91 -2.48
N ALA A 6 11.16 5.39 -1.99
CA ALA A 6 11.68 5.07 -0.67
C ALA A 6 10.78 5.63 0.44
N LEU A 7 10.24 6.84 0.34
CA LEU A 7 9.32 7.40 1.34
C LEU A 7 7.98 6.65 1.33
N ALA A 8 7.42 6.38 0.16
CA ALA A 8 6.19 5.62 0.02
C ALA A 8 6.39 4.20 0.52
N VAL A 9 7.51 3.56 0.19
CA VAL A 9 7.86 2.23 0.70
C VAL A 9 8.17 2.29 2.18
N THR A 10 8.86 3.30 2.69
CA THR A 10 9.16 3.44 4.12
C THR A 10 7.89 3.72 4.92
N LEU A 11 6.98 4.56 4.43
CA LEU A 11 5.67 4.78 5.01
C LEU A 11 4.84 3.50 4.98
N LEU A 12 4.95 2.73 3.91
CA LEU A 12 4.24 1.47 3.71
C LEU A 12 4.83 0.34 4.57
N LEU A 13 6.14 0.32 4.79
CA LEU A 13 6.85 -0.52 5.76
C LEU A 13 6.48 -0.13 7.19
N LEU A 14 6.49 1.17 7.50
CA LEU A 14 6.20 1.71 8.82
C LEU A 14 4.73 1.46 9.20
N THR A 15 3.80 1.72 8.28
CA THR A 15 2.38 1.45 8.48
C THR A 15 2.08 -0.03 8.62
N SER A 16 2.73 -0.90 7.85
CA SER A 16 2.54 -2.35 7.94
C SER A 16 3.10 -2.96 9.23
N VAL A 17 4.27 -2.51 9.69
CA VAL A 17 4.82 -2.87 11.01
C VAL A 17 3.94 -2.33 12.13
N TYR A 18 3.48 -1.08 12.02
CA TYR A 18 2.59 -0.46 12.99
C TYR A 18 1.24 -1.19 13.09
N MET A 19 0.69 -1.70 11.97
CA MET A 19 -0.52 -2.52 12.01
C MET A 19 -0.32 -3.79 12.85
N VAL A 20 0.82 -4.48 12.70
CA VAL A 20 1.14 -5.69 13.47
C VAL A 20 1.31 -5.40 14.96
N GLU A 21 2.05 -4.35 15.31
CA GLU A 21 2.27 -3.94 16.70
C GLU A 21 0.96 -3.49 17.37
N VAL A 22 0.10 -2.78 16.64
CA VAL A 22 -1.22 -2.38 17.11
C VAL A 22 -2.10 -3.60 17.36
N THR A 23 -2.15 -4.54 16.42
CA THR A 23 -2.95 -5.77 16.58
C THR A 23 -2.47 -6.60 17.78
N ALA A 24 -1.15 -6.74 17.95
CA ALA A 24 -0.57 -7.44 19.11
C ALA A 24 -0.85 -6.72 20.44
N SER A 25 -0.78 -5.39 20.45
CA SER A 25 -1.07 -4.56 21.63
C SER A 25 -2.54 -4.65 22.02
N VAL A 26 -3.45 -4.63 21.04
CA VAL A 26 -4.89 -4.81 21.28
C VAL A 26 -5.15 -6.21 21.83
N ALA A 27 -4.61 -7.27 21.24
CA ALA A 27 -4.80 -8.64 21.72
C ALA A 27 -4.33 -8.84 23.18
N ASN A 28 -3.22 -8.20 23.57
CA ASN A 28 -2.73 -8.22 24.95
C ASN A 28 -3.60 -7.42 25.93
N ILE A 29 -4.32 -6.39 25.45
CA ILE A 29 -5.25 -5.59 26.26
C ILE A 29 -6.64 -6.24 26.33
N THR A 30 -7.04 -7.04 25.33
CA THR A 30 -8.40 -7.59 25.19
C THR A 30 -8.57 -9.03 25.70
N LEU A 31 -7.51 -9.74 26.11
CA LEU A 31 -7.63 -11.01 26.83
C LEU A 31 -7.99 -10.79 28.32
N PRO A 32 -8.83 -11.65 28.93
CA PRO A 32 -10.20 -11.27 29.26
C PRO A 32 -10.47 -11.14 30.77
N ALA A 33 -11.05 -10.01 31.17
CA ALA A 33 -11.94 -9.95 32.32
C ALA A 33 -12.99 -8.86 32.06
N ARG A 34 -14.26 -9.30 31.93
CA ARG A 34 -15.49 -8.50 31.78
C ARG A 34 -15.76 -7.96 30.37
N GLY A 35 -16.95 -8.27 29.86
CA GLY A 35 -17.53 -7.81 28.60
C GLY A 35 -17.83 -6.30 28.53
N GLU A 36 -16.96 -5.46 29.10
CA GLU A 36 -17.01 -3.99 29.03
C GLU A 36 -16.00 -3.42 28.02
N VAL A 37 -15.18 -4.27 27.38
CA VAL A 37 -14.02 -3.87 26.57
C VAL A 37 -14.39 -3.25 25.21
N VAL A 38 -15.63 -3.41 24.75
CA VAL A 38 -16.05 -3.07 23.38
C VAL A 38 -16.07 -1.55 23.10
N ASN A 39 -16.11 -0.70 24.14
CA ASN A 39 -16.25 0.76 23.99
C ASN A 39 -15.13 1.60 24.62
N HIS A 40 -13.96 1.01 24.89
CA HIS A 40 -12.87 1.79 25.48
C HIS A 40 -12.33 2.82 24.47
N PRO A 41 -12.34 4.13 24.77
CA PRO A 41 -11.98 5.19 23.81
C PRO A 41 -10.55 5.06 23.29
N PHE A 42 -9.64 4.53 24.12
CA PHE A 42 -8.28 4.20 23.69
C PHE A 42 -8.25 3.12 22.60
N LEU A 43 -9.01 2.03 22.74
CA LEU A 43 -9.04 0.95 21.75
C LEU A 43 -9.62 1.45 20.43
N ARG A 44 -10.67 2.29 20.48
CA ARG A 44 -11.23 2.93 19.28
C ARG A 44 -10.21 3.81 18.55
N ASN A 45 -9.41 4.60 19.28
CA ASN A 45 -8.36 5.42 18.66
C ASN A 45 -7.27 4.56 18.02
N VAL A 46 -6.89 3.45 18.68
CA VAL A 46 -5.90 2.51 18.14
C VAL A 46 -6.40 1.85 16.85
N TRP A 47 -7.65 1.37 16.83
CA TRP A 47 -8.27 0.83 15.62
C TRP A 47 -8.47 1.88 14.52
N PHE A 48 -8.72 3.14 14.89
CA PHE A 48 -8.79 4.24 13.92
C PHE A 48 -7.45 4.43 13.20
N VAL A 49 -6.33 4.46 13.94
CA VAL A 49 -5.00 4.60 13.32
C VAL A 49 -4.66 3.38 12.46
N HIS A 50 -5.06 2.18 12.88
CA HIS A 50 -4.92 0.95 12.08
C HIS A 50 -5.64 1.10 10.72
N GLU A 51 -6.93 1.45 10.73
CA GLU A 51 -7.73 1.60 9.50
C GLU A 51 -7.25 2.74 8.61
N THR A 52 -6.80 3.85 9.19
CA THR A 52 -6.16 4.94 8.43
C THR A 52 -4.87 4.46 7.77
N SER A 53 -4.03 3.71 8.48
CA SER A 53 -2.79 3.15 7.93
C SER A 53 -3.07 2.16 6.80
N TYR A 54 -4.08 1.30 6.99
CA TYR A 54 -4.58 0.38 5.98
C TYR A 54 -5.02 1.10 4.69
N ALA A 55 -5.83 2.15 4.78
CA ALA A 55 -6.25 2.91 3.61
C ALA A 55 -5.09 3.71 2.98
N LEU A 56 -4.19 4.26 3.79
CA LEU A 56 -3.04 5.01 3.32
C LEU A 56 -2.14 4.14 2.41
N THR A 57 -1.87 2.89 2.79
CA THR A 57 -1.09 1.97 1.94
C THR A 57 -1.74 1.77 0.57
N SER A 58 -3.06 1.53 0.54
CA SER A 58 -3.83 1.31 -0.69
C SER A 58 -3.80 2.52 -1.62
N LEU A 59 -4.03 3.72 -1.05
CA LEU A 59 -4.03 4.99 -1.80
C LEU A 59 -2.63 5.35 -2.30
N LEU A 60 -1.60 5.19 -1.47
CA LEU A 60 -0.22 5.42 -1.89
C LEU A 60 0.18 4.51 -3.04
N MET A 61 -0.22 3.23 -3.00
CA MET A 61 0.04 2.27 -4.08
C MET A 61 -0.64 2.70 -5.39
N LEU A 62 -1.90 3.14 -5.33
CA LEU A 62 -2.59 3.69 -6.49
C LEU A 62 -1.90 4.96 -7.03
N CYS A 63 -1.51 5.89 -6.17
CA CYS A 63 -0.77 7.09 -6.59
C CYS A 63 0.57 6.74 -7.24
N LEU A 64 1.26 5.73 -6.73
CA LEU A 64 2.52 5.24 -7.30
C LEU A 64 2.31 4.66 -8.70
N THR A 65 1.26 3.84 -8.91
CA THR A 65 0.99 3.26 -10.23
C THR A 65 0.56 4.32 -11.24
N ILE A 66 -0.24 5.31 -10.83
CA ILE A 66 -0.60 6.47 -11.68
C ILE A 66 0.65 7.26 -12.07
N GLU A 67 1.54 7.56 -11.12
CA GLU A 67 2.75 8.32 -11.41
C GLU A 67 3.69 7.54 -12.34
N ARG A 68 3.80 6.21 -12.20
CA ARG A 68 4.52 5.36 -13.15
C ARG A 68 3.90 5.38 -14.55
N LEU A 69 2.57 5.37 -14.64
CA LEU A 69 1.88 5.48 -15.93
C LEU A 69 2.19 6.83 -16.60
N ILE A 70 2.09 7.94 -15.86
CA ILE A 70 2.41 9.28 -16.36
C ILE A 70 3.87 9.35 -16.81
N ALA A 71 4.80 8.80 -16.02
CA ALA A 71 6.21 8.70 -16.37
C ALA A 71 6.41 7.93 -17.68
N SER A 72 5.68 6.83 -17.89
CA SER A 72 5.75 6.04 -19.13
C SER A 72 5.23 6.80 -20.35
N ILE A 73 4.17 7.60 -20.20
CA ILE A 73 3.55 8.38 -21.28
C ILE A 73 4.45 9.55 -21.65
N LYS A 74 4.84 10.35 -20.66
CA LYS A 74 5.58 11.61 -20.83
C LYS A 74 7.09 11.49 -20.63
N ALA A 75 7.68 10.30 -20.80
CA ALA A 75 9.11 10.06 -20.53
C ALA A 75 10.05 11.16 -21.10
N ARG A 76 9.89 11.61 -22.36
CA ARG A 76 10.76 12.68 -22.93
C ARG A 76 10.76 14.01 -22.15
N GLN A 77 9.63 14.36 -21.54
CA GLN A 77 9.46 15.59 -20.77
C GLN A 77 9.67 15.34 -19.26
N TYR A 78 10.01 14.10 -18.89
CA TYR A 78 9.99 13.64 -17.52
C TYR A 78 11.30 13.97 -16.81
N THR A 79 11.50 15.26 -16.53
CA THR A 79 12.72 15.77 -15.88
C THR A 79 13.00 15.07 -14.54
N PRO A 80 14.25 14.68 -14.25
CA PRO A 80 14.62 14.06 -12.98
C PRO A 80 14.62 15.09 -11.85
N GLY A 81 13.45 15.31 -11.24
CA GLY A 81 13.27 16.27 -10.13
C GLY A 81 12.12 15.93 -9.20
N PHE A 82 11.93 16.72 -8.14
CA PHE A 82 10.73 16.68 -7.30
C PHE A 82 9.51 17.07 -8.14
N SER A 83 8.55 16.17 -8.26
CA SER A 83 7.31 16.42 -9.00
C SER A 83 6.23 16.90 -8.05
N TYR A 84 5.74 18.13 -8.25
CA TYR A 84 4.61 18.68 -7.51
C TYR A 84 3.39 17.75 -7.54
N VAL A 85 3.15 17.09 -8.68
CA VAL A 85 2.07 16.10 -8.85
C VAL A 85 2.16 15.01 -7.80
N THR A 86 3.37 14.55 -7.49
CA THR A 86 3.58 13.46 -6.56
C THR A 86 3.42 13.90 -5.10
N ILE A 87 3.83 15.12 -4.76
CA ILE A 87 3.57 15.70 -3.42
C ILE A 87 2.06 15.83 -3.20
N ILE A 88 1.35 16.37 -4.18
CA ILE A 88 -0.11 16.50 -4.13
C ILE A 88 -0.75 15.11 -3.98
N ALA A 89 -0.29 14.10 -4.71
CA ALA A 89 -0.80 12.74 -4.61
C ALA A 89 -0.61 12.13 -3.21
N VAL A 90 0.54 12.35 -2.57
CA VAL A 90 0.80 11.89 -1.19
C VAL A 90 -0.11 12.60 -0.20
N LEU A 91 -0.25 13.94 -0.30
CA LEU A 91 -1.13 14.71 0.58
C LEU A 91 -2.60 14.28 0.44
N LEU A 92 -3.07 14.04 -0.79
CA LEU A 92 -4.40 13.50 -1.05
C LEU A 92 -4.58 12.09 -0.50
N SER A 93 -3.54 11.24 -0.55
CA SER A 93 -3.58 9.91 0.05
C SER A 93 -3.72 9.98 1.57
N ILE A 94 -2.99 10.88 2.23
CA ILE A 94 -3.10 11.12 3.68
C ILE A 94 -4.51 11.60 4.02
N ALA A 95 -5.00 12.66 3.37
CA ALA A 95 -6.34 13.18 3.62
C ALA A 95 -7.45 12.14 3.37
N GLY A 96 -7.32 11.38 2.27
CA GLY A 96 -8.25 10.30 1.93
C GLY A 96 -8.24 9.16 2.95
N SER A 97 -7.07 8.79 3.47
CA SER A 97 -6.94 7.72 4.47
C SER A 97 -7.51 8.10 5.84
N VAL A 98 -7.37 9.35 6.26
CA VAL A 98 -7.99 9.87 7.49
C VAL A 98 -9.50 9.91 7.32
N THR A 99 -9.98 10.37 6.15
CA THR A 99 -11.42 10.37 5.83
C THR A 99 -11.98 8.95 5.86
N PHE A 100 -11.28 7.96 5.31
CA PHE A 100 -11.65 6.55 5.39
C PHE A 100 -11.81 6.09 6.84
N GLY A 101 -10.79 6.28 7.68
CA GLY A 101 -10.85 5.91 9.10
C GLY A 101 -12.00 6.58 9.83
N PHE A 102 -12.33 7.83 9.47
CA PHE A 102 -13.45 8.55 10.06
C PHE A 102 -14.80 7.92 9.71
N PHE A 103 -15.02 7.58 8.45
CA PHE A 103 -16.27 6.93 8.04
C PHE A 103 -16.44 5.54 8.64
N VAL A 104 -15.35 4.77 8.73
CA VAL A 104 -15.35 3.45 9.34
C VAL A 104 -15.76 3.54 10.81
N HIS A 105 -15.05 4.36 11.62
CA HIS A 105 -15.21 4.33 13.07
C HIS A 105 -16.24 5.29 13.66
N PHE A 106 -16.62 6.36 12.95
CA PHE A 106 -17.54 7.38 13.46
C PHE A 106 -18.87 7.46 12.72
N ARG A 107 -18.99 6.81 11.56
CA ARG A 107 -20.24 6.71 10.79
C ARG A 107 -20.73 5.27 10.63
N ASP A 108 -20.02 4.29 11.18
CA ASP A 108 -20.32 2.87 11.15
C ASP A 108 -20.54 2.33 9.72
N THR A 109 -19.93 2.96 8.71
CA THR A 109 -20.07 2.56 7.30
C THR A 109 -18.98 1.58 6.86
N HIS A 110 -18.71 0.55 7.66
CA HIS A 110 -17.60 -0.40 7.46
C HIS A 110 -17.61 -1.10 6.10
N ILE A 111 -18.73 -1.71 5.71
CA ILE A 111 -18.82 -2.51 4.48
C ILE A 111 -18.58 -1.68 3.21
N PRO A 112 -19.30 -0.56 2.97
CA PRO A 112 -19.12 0.21 1.73
C PRO A 112 -17.74 0.88 1.65
N THR A 113 -17.20 1.37 2.76
CA THR A 113 -15.86 1.98 2.79
C THR A 113 -14.77 0.96 2.49
N THR A 114 -14.82 -0.20 3.14
CA THR A 114 -13.84 -1.30 2.92
C THR A 114 -13.93 -1.85 1.50
N SER A 115 -15.14 -1.94 0.94
CA SER A 115 -15.34 -2.34 -0.46
C SER A 115 -14.74 -1.32 -1.45
N ALA A 116 -14.88 -0.03 -1.17
CA ALA A 116 -14.32 1.04 -1.98
C ALA A 116 -12.79 1.03 -1.97
N ILE A 117 -12.16 0.87 -0.80
CA ILE A 117 -10.69 0.83 -0.71
C ILE A 117 -10.10 -0.41 -1.38
N ASN A 118 -10.78 -1.56 -1.29
CA ASN A 118 -10.38 -2.78 -2.00
C ASN A 118 -10.48 -2.60 -3.52
N SER A 119 -11.50 -1.87 -3.99
CA SER A 119 -11.66 -1.55 -5.42
C SER A 119 -10.51 -0.66 -5.93
N PHE A 120 -10.03 0.30 -5.13
CA PHE A 120 -8.87 1.12 -5.50
C PHE A 120 -7.61 0.28 -5.71
N GLU A 121 -7.40 -0.77 -4.92
CA GLU A 121 -6.23 -1.62 -5.04
C GLU A 121 -6.31 -2.58 -6.24
N ILE A 122 -7.49 -3.10 -6.54
CA ILE A 122 -7.75 -3.83 -7.79
C ILE A 122 -7.48 -2.92 -8.99
N CYS A 123 -7.97 -1.67 -8.96
CA CYS A 123 -7.68 -0.66 -9.97
C CYS A 123 -6.17 -0.39 -10.09
N ALA A 124 -5.46 -0.30 -8.96
CA ALA A 124 -4.00 -0.13 -8.96
C ALA A 124 -3.28 -1.31 -9.62
N LEU A 125 -3.75 -2.55 -9.40
CA LEU A 125 -3.21 -3.74 -10.04
C LEU A 125 -3.38 -3.70 -11.56
N PHE A 126 -4.60 -3.39 -12.04
CA PHE A 126 -4.88 -3.24 -13.46
C PHE A 126 -4.02 -2.14 -14.09
N LEU A 127 -3.90 -0.99 -13.44
CA LEU A 127 -3.04 0.11 -13.88
C LEU A 127 -1.57 -0.30 -13.93
N ALA A 128 -1.08 -1.06 -12.95
CA ALA A 128 0.31 -1.53 -12.93
C ALA A 128 0.60 -2.50 -14.08
N ILE A 129 -0.29 -3.47 -14.32
CA ILE A 129 -0.17 -4.42 -15.43
C ILE A 129 -0.23 -3.68 -16.76
N PHE A 130 -1.19 -2.77 -16.92
CA PHE A 130 -1.31 -1.94 -18.12
C PHE A 130 -0.06 -1.10 -18.36
N THR A 131 0.47 -0.45 -17.31
CA THR A 131 1.70 0.35 -17.37
C THR A 131 2.88 -0.50 -17.79
N LEU A 132 3.02 -1.71 -17.26
CA LEU A 132 4.10 -2.63 -17.64
C LEU A 132 3.98 -3.08 -19.09
N TYR A 133 2.78 -3.44 -19.53
CA TYR A 133 2.53 -3.84 -20.92
C TYR A 133 2.83 -2.68 -21.89
N TRP A 134 2.30 -1.49 -21.59
CA TRP A 134 2.48 -0.30 -22.40
C TRP A 134 3.96 0.11 -22.50
N SER A 135 4.66 0.20 -21.37
CA SER A 135 6.07 0.58 -21.32
C SER A 135 6.97 -0.41 -22.06
N ARG A 136 6.73 -1.72 -21.97
CA ARG A 136 7.46 -2.74 -22.74
C ARG A 136 7.28 -2.59 -24.24
N ARG A 137 6.02 -2.42 -24.68
CA ARG A 137 5.72 -2.19 -26.10
C ARG A 137 6.42 -0.93 -26.61
N LYS A 138 6.40 0.13 -25.80
CA LYS A 138 7.10 1.38 -26.10
C LYS A 138 8.61 1.16 -26.22
N TYR A 139 9.21 0.45 -25.28
CA TYR A 139 10.66 0.16 -25.26
C TYR A 139 11.11 -0.63 -26.49
N GLN A 140 10.33 -1.64 -26.91
CA GLN A 140 10.63 -2.44 -28.11
C GLN A 140 10.59 -1.60 -29.40
N ALA A 141 9.73 -0.59 -29.46
CA ALA A 141 9.64 0.31 -30.61
C ALA A 141 10.79 1.36 -30.67
N MET A 142 11.67 1.42 -29.66
CA MET A 142 12.70 2.48 -29.52
C MET A 142 14.07 2.10 -30.09
N ALA A 143 14.13 1.54 -31.30
CA ALA A 143 15.40 1.12 -31.92
C ALA A 143 16.39 2.27 -32.16
N LEU A 144 15.90 3.47 -32.50
CA LEU A 144 16.70 4.66 -32.85
C LEU A 144 16.49 5.85 -31.90
N SER A 145 15.97 5.60 -30.70
CA SER A 145 15.68 6.68 -29.74
C SER A 145 16.91 7.10 -28.96
N ASP A 146 16.87 8.33 -28.44
CA ASP A 146 17.86 8.85 -27.51
C ASP A 146 18.09 7.91 -26.31
N LEU A 147 19.34 7.82 -25.89
CA LEU A 147 19.80 6.90 -24.84
C LEU A 147 19.12 7.23 -23.50
N GLU A 148 19.02 8.52 -23.16
CA GLU A 148 18.39 9.00 -21.93
C GLU A 148 16.91 8.56 -21.86
N TYR A 149 16.19 8.74 -22.96
CA TYR A 149 14.79 8.35 -23.06
C TYR A 149 14.59 6.83 -22.89
N ARG A 150 15.50 6.01 -23.42
CA ARG A 150 15.47 4.55 -23.23
C ARG A 150 15.72 4.17 -21.78
N TYR A 151 16.68 4.81 -21.12
CA TYR A 151 16.96 4.57 -19.69
C TYR A 151 15.76 4.90 -18.79
N GLN A 152 15.06 6.01 -19.07
CA GLN A 152 13.87 6.39 -18.29
C GLN A 152 12.74 5.36 -18.41
N ILE A 153 12.51 4.82 -19.61
CA ILE A 153 11.49 3.79 -19.82
C ILE A 153 11.91 2.46 -19.17
N ASP A 154 13.19 2.08 -19.27
CA ASP A 154 13.72 0.89 -18.60
C ASP A 154 13.57 0.98 -17.07
N GLU A 155 13.82 2.16 -16.49
CA GLU A 155 13.59 2.43 -15.06
C GLU A 155 12.11 2.21 -14.69
N VAL A 156 11.18 2.73 -15.50
CA VAL A 156 9.74 2.54 -15.28
C VAL A 156 9.37 1.06 -15.36
N ILE A 157 9.90 0.30 -16.31
CA ILE A 157 9.66 -1.15 -16.44
C ILE A 157 10.17 -1.90 -15.20
N SER A 158 11.42 -1.63 -14.81
CA SER A 158 12.07 -2.28 -13.68
C SER A 158 11.32 -2.04 -12.36
N LEU A 159 10.92 -0.79 -12.10
CA LEU A 159 10.16 -0.42 -10.91
C LEU A 159 8.76 -1.03 -10.93
N THR A 160 8.02 -0.91 -12.04
CA THR A 160 6.65 -1.44 -12.15
C THR A 160 6.63 -2.96 -11.97
N LYS A 161 7.61 -3.67 -12.54
CA LYS A 161 7.78 -5.12 -12.37
C LYS A 161 8.05 -5.51 -10.90
N SER A 162 8.72 -4.64 -10.15
CA SER A 162 9.02 -4.87 -8.73
C SER A 162 7.80 -4.64 -7.83
N ILE A 163 6.90 -3.71 -8.21
CA ILE A 163 5.71 -3.33 -7.43
C ILE A 163 4.54 -4.31 -7.64
N ILE A 164 4.36 -4.87 -8.84
CA ILE A 164 3.23 -5.77 -9.15
C ILE A 164 3.06 -6.93 -8.14
N PRO A 165 4.11 -7.70 -7.77
CA PRO A 165 3.98 -8.78 -6.80
C PRO A 165 3.46 -8.30 -5.44
N ALA A 166 3.87 -7.09 -5.05
CA ALA A 166 3.42 -6.47 -3.81
C ALA A 166 1.91 -6.14 -3.90
N ILE A 167 1.45 -5.55 -5.00
CA ILE A 167 0.01 -5.28 -5.20
C ILE A 167 -0.80 -6.59 -5.23
N ILE A 168 -0.33 -7.62 -5.94
CA ILE A 168 -1.00 -8.93 -5.97
C ILE A 168 -1.16 -9.47 -4.56
N LEU A 169 -0.08 -9.42 -3.77
CA LEU A 169 -0.11 -9.83 -2.37
C LEU A 169 -1.16 -9.03 -1.59
N GLY A 170 -1.14 -7.70 -1.68
CA GLY A 170 -2.12 -6.83 -1.03
C GLY A 170 -3.58 -7.17 -1.37
N VAL A 171 -3.88 -7.31 -2.66
CA VAL A 171 -5.21 -7.74 -3.13
C VAL A 171 -5.58 -9.11 -2.56
N THR A 172 -4.67 -10.10 -2.59
CA THR A 172 -4.98 -11.44 -2.08
C THR A 172 -5.29 -11.42 -0.59
N PHE A 173 -4.44 -10.80 0.24
CA PHE A 173 -4.67 -10.75 1.68
C PHE A 173 -5.96 -10.03 2.05
N LYS A 174 -6.28 -8.93 1.37
CA LYS A 174 -7.48 -8.14 1.65
C LYS A 174 -8.76 -8.81 1.17
N LEU A 175 -8.71 -9.51 0.03
CA LEU A 175 -9.81 -10.37 -0.40
C LEU A 175 -10.02 -11.54 0.57
N THR A 176 -8.94 -12.19 1.01
CA THR A 176 -9.03 -13.26 2.02
C THR A 176 -9.60 -12.72 3.33
N ALA A 177 -9.13 -11.58 3.81
CA ALA A 177 -9.64 -10.93 5.02
C ALA A 177 -11.13 -10.57 4.89
N MET A 178 -11.55 -10.03 3.73
CA MET A 178 -12.95 -9.74 3.45
C MET A 178 -13.81 -11.01 3.43
N ILE A 179 -13.33 -12.09 2.80
CA ILE A 179 -14.01 -13.39 2.81
C ILE A 179 -14.13 -13.92 4.23
N SER A 180 -13.07 -13.83 5.05
CA SER A 180 -13.09 -14.23 6.45
C SER A 180 -14.13 -13.45 7.25
N VAL A 181 -14.26 -12.13 7.04
CA VAL A 181 -15.32 -11.32 7.67
C VAL A 181 -16.71 -11.79 7.24
N TRP A 182 -16.93 -12.09 5.95
CA TRP A 182 -18.21 -12.62 5.49
C TRP A 182 -18.52 -14.00 6.06
N CYS A 183 -17.54 -14.89 6.12
CA CYS A 183 -17.67 -16.19 6.78
C CYS A 183 -18.02 -16.02 8.27
N MET A 184 -17.38 -15.08 8.96
CA MET A 184 -17.67 -14.75 10.36
C MET A 184 -19.13 -14.30 10.54
N ILE A 185 -19.60 -13.38 9.70
CA ILE A 185 -20.98 -12.88 9.74
C ILE A 185 -22.01 -13.97 9.43
N LEU A 186 -21.71 -14.86 8.47
CA LEU A 186 -22.65 -15.87 8.00
C LEU A 186 -22.64 -17.16 8.83
N LEU A 187 -21.50 -17.53 9.42
CA LEU A 187 -21.28 -18.79 10.13
C LEU A 187 -21.08 -18.62 11.63
N ASP A 188 -21.10 -17.39 12.16
CA ASP A 188 -20.91 -17.05 13.57
C ASP A 188 -19.60 -17.62 14.16
N THR A 189 -18.51 -17.50 13.38
CA THR A 189 -17.18 -18.00 13.76
C THR A 189 -16.34 -16.94 14.50
N ASP A 190 -15.29 -17.36 15.20
CA ASP A 190 -14.45 -16.45 15.99
C ASP A 190 -13.62 -15.46 15.13
N PRO A 191 -13.42 -14.21 15.61
CA PRO A 191 -12.72 -13.14 14.87
C PRO A 191 -11.20 -13.31 14.77
N LEU A 192 -10.61 -14.30 15.44
CA LEU A 192 -9.15 -14.50 15.51
C LEU A 192 -8.53 -14.70 14.12
N PHE A 193 -9.23 -15.39 13.21
CA PHE A 193 -8.72 -15.69 11.87
C PHE A 193 -8.50 -14.43 11.01
N TYR A 194 -9.36 -13.40 11.14
CA TYR A 194 -9.22 -12.14 10.41
C TYR A 194 -7.98 -11.36 10.85
N SER A 195 -7.76 -11.27 12.16
CA SER A 195 -6.65 -10.54 12.77
C SER A 195 -5.29 -11.11 12.37
N GLU A 196 -5.18 -12.44 12.31
CA GLU A 196 -3.97 -13.15 11.90
C GLU A 196 -3.65 -12.91 10.40
N ILE A 197 -4.65 -12.92 9.53
CA ILE A 197 -4.48 -12.66 8.08
C ILE A 197 -3.95 -11.25 7.84
N VAL A 198 -4.55 -10.24 8.46
CA VAL A 198 -4.14 -8.84 8.30
C VAL A 198 -2.73 -8.61 8.86
N SER A 199 -2.39 -9.26 9.97
CA SER A 199 -1.05 -9.20 10.56
C SER A 199 0.01 -9.87 9.68
N ALA A 200 -0.30 -11.03 9.08
CA ALA A 200 0.61 -11.72 8.18
C ALA A 200 0.92 -10.88 6.92
N TYR A 201 -0.07 -10.16 6.39
CA TYR A 201 0.14 -9.19 5.31
C TYR A 201 1.14 -8.10 5.72
N GLY A 202 0.95 -7.52 6.91
CA GLY A 202 1.80 -6.46 7.44
C GLY A 202 3.27 -6.88 7.58
N LEU A 203 3.53 -8.15 7.90
CA LEU A 203 4.88 -8.70 7.98
C LEU A 203 5.49 -9.01 6.62
N ILE A 204 4.77 -9.71 5.74
CA ILE A 204 5.35 -10.30 4.51
C ILE A 204 5.61 -9.24 3.43
N PHE A 205 4.72 -8.26 3.33
CA PHE A 205 4.74 -7.24 2.28
C PHE A 205 6.04 -6.41 2.24
N PRO A 206 6.56 -5.91 3.38
CA PRO A 206 7.91 -5.37 3.53
C PRO A 206 9.03 -6.14 2.84
N TRP A 207 9.12 -7.43 3.14
CA TRP A 207 10.23 -8.28 2.73
C TRP A 207 10.24 -8.52 1.22
N ILE A 208 9.06 -8.68 0.61
CA ILE A 208 8.94 -8.91 -0.84
C ILE A 208 9.50 -7.72 -1.62
N ILE A 209 9.15 -6.50 -1.21
CA ILE A 209 9.63 -5.28 -1.85
C ILE A 209 11.16 -5.14 -1.68
N MET A 210 11.67 -5.42 -0.46
CA MET A 210 13.10 -5.35 -0.17
C MET A 210 13.93 -6.38 -0.93
N VAL A 211 13.46 -7.62 -1.05
CA VAL A 211 14.17 -8.70 -1.74
C VAL A 211 14.26 -8.43 -3.24
N ARG A 212 13.23 -7.82 -3.85
CA ARG A 212 13.16 -7.67 -5.31
C ARG A 212 13.83 -6.41 -5.85
N HIS A 213 14.04 -5.37 -5.04
CA HIS A 213 14.58 -4.10 -5.55
C HIS A 213 15.94 -3.73 -4.94
N HIS A 214 17.03 -4.14 -5.62
CA HIS A 214 18.42 -3.95 -5.18
C HIS A 214 18.76 -2.50 -4.79
N ARG A 215 18.33 -1.52 -5.60
CA ARG A 215 18.57 -0.08 -5.32
C ARG A 215 17.83 0.41 -4.07
N MET A 216 16.65 -0.12 -3.79
CA MET A 216 15.92 0.26 -2.58
C MET A 216 16.57 -0.37 -1.35
N ARG A 217 17.00 -1.63 -1.45
CA ARG A 217 17.80 -2.28 -0.41
C ARG A 217 19.06 -1.49 -0.07
N SER A 218 19.83 -1.05 -1.06
CA SER A 218 21.05 -0.28 -0.81
C SER A 218 20.77 1.07 -0.15
N HIS A 219 19.69 1.76 -0.52
CA HIS A 219 19.31 3.02 0.12
C HIS A 219 18.78 2.84 1.55
N LEU A 220 18.00 1.79 1.80
CA LEU A 220 17.50 1.47 3.15
C LEU A 220 18.64 1.09 4.09
N VAL A 221 19.58 0.27 3.63
CA VAL A 221 20.80 -0.07 4.39
C VAL A 221 21.58 1.20 4.72
N HIS A 222 21.80 2.08 3.74
CA HIS A 222 22.51 3.34 3.99
C HIS A 222 21.79 4.25 4.99
N LEU A 223 20.45 4.30 4.96
CA LEU A 223 19.67 5.08 5.93
C LEU A 223 19.75 4.50 7.36
N ILE A 224 19.81 3.17 7.48
CA ILE A 224 19.93 2.48 8.78
C ILE A 224 21.35 2.55 9.34
N THR A 225 22.38 2.51 8.50
CA THR A 225 23.79 2.51 8.95
C THR A 225 24.36 3.91 9.19
N CYS A 226 23.75 4.95 8.61
CA CYS A 226 24.25 6.33 8.70
C CYS A 226 23.31 7.28 9.47
N GLY A 227 22.22 6.77 10.06
CA GLY A 227 21.33 7.51 10.96
C GLY A 227 21.49 7.02 12.39
#